data_AF-A0A6I5C8D8-F1
#
_entry.id   AF-A0A6I5C8D8-F1
#
_cell.length_a   1.000
_cell.length_b   1.000
_cell.length_c   1.000
_cell.angle_alpha   90.00
_cell.angle_beta   90.00
_cell.angle_gamma   90.00
#
_symmetry.space_group_name_H-M   'P 1'
#
loop_
_entity.id
_entity.type
_entity.pdbx_description
1 polymer ?
#
loop_
_entity_poly.entity_id
_entity_poly.type
_entity_poly.pdbx_seq_one_letter_code
_entity_poly.pdbx_strand_id
1 'polypeptide(L)'
;VVVPKDQVDGHVRHGWALTAHQAVGGRWPAAVVVLPGDAAQALSRPWVYTAFGRASRHLSVVHGVEQALPRAVAEVAARPRTTRLPVLLVPQTGGEAAAQAAQG
;
A
#
# COMPACT_ATOMS: atom_id res chain seq x y z
N VAL A 1 20.26 -3.09 10.25
CA VAL A 1 21.02 -1.86 10.55
C VAL A 1 21.25 -1.83 12.05
N VAL A 2 22.48 -1.57 12.49
CA VAL A 2 22.83 -1.43 13.92
C VAL A 2 23.20 0.04 14.13
N VAL A 3 22.58 0.69 15.12
CA VAL A 3 22.85 2.08 15.49
C VAL A 3 23.55 2.08 16.85
N PRO A 4 24.74 2.72 16.99
CA PRO A 4 25.39 2.90 18.29
C PRO A 4 24.47 3.57 19.30
N LYS A 5 24.54 3.14 20.58
CA LYS A 5 23.60 3.58 21.63
C LYS A 5 23.58 5.11 21.80
N ASP A 6 24.74 5.75 21.66
CA ASP A 6 24.96 7.20 21.75
C ASP A 6 24.36 7.98 20.57
N GLN A 7 23.92 7.32 19.51
CA GLN A 7 23.41 7.94 18.28
C GLN A 7 21.94 7.62 17.98
N VAL A 8 21.26 6.88 18.87
CA VAL A 8 19.88 6.43 18.66
C VAL A 8 18.92 7.61 18.43
N ASP A 9 19.05 8.68 19.19
CA ASP A 9 18.16 9.84 19.13
C ASP A 9 18.19 10.56 17.77
N GLY A 10 19.33 10.52 17.07
CA GLY A 10 19.49 11.15 15.76
C GLY A 10 19.11 10.25 14.57
N HIS A 11 19.11 8.94 14.77
CA HIS A 11 19.00 7.96 13.68
C HIS A 11 17.72 7.12 13.72
N VAL A 12 17.00 7.10 14.86
CA VAL A 12 15.80 6.27 15.04
C VAL A 12 14.63 7.14 15.47
N ARG A 13 13.46 6.87 14.90
CA ARG A 13 12.19 7.43 15.38
C ARG A 13 11.43 6.37 16.17
N HIS A 14 10.65 6.81 17.16
CA HIS A 14 9.76 5.91 17.86
C HIS A 14 8.74 5.27 16.91
N GLY A 15 8.53 3.96 17.06
CA GLY A 15 7.64 3.16 16.24
C GLY A 15 6.21 3.01 16.78
N TRP A 16 5.77 3.88 17.69
CA TRP A 16 4.42 3.80 18.30
C TRP A 16 3.29 3.88 17.26
N ALA A 17 3.51 4.65 16.21
CA ALA A 17 2.64 4.74 15.05
C ALA A 17 3.49 4.79 13.79
N LEU A 18 2.97 4.21 12.72
CA LEU A 18 3.63 4.18 11.43
C LEU A 18 2.62 4.46 10.31
N THR A 19 3.11 5.02 9.22
CA THR A 19 2.27 5.28 8.04
C THR A 19 1.85 3.97 7.37
N ALA A 20 0.73 3.97 6.65
CA ALA A 20 0.31 2.80 5.87
C ALA A 20 1.39 2.33 4.87
N HIS A 21 2.19 3.26 4.35
CA HIS A 21 3.31 2.94 3.46
C HIS A 21 4.44 2.20 4.20
N GLN A 22 4.79 2.64 5.41
CA GLN A 22 5.77 1.94 6.25
C GLN A 22 5.28 0.58 6.73
N ALA A 23 3.96 0.37 6.80
CA ALA A 23 3.36 -0.90 7.21
C ALA A 23 3.44 -2.00 6.14
N VAL A 24 3.83 -1.65 4.91
CA VAL A 24 3.90 -2.60 3.79
C VAL A 24 4.82 -3.77 4.15
N GLY A 25 4.34 -4.99 3.88
CA GLY A 25 5.03 -6.24 4.26
C GLY A 25 4.80 -6.69 5.70
N GLY A 26 4.41 -5.79 6.61
CA GLY A 26 4.03 -6.14 7.99
C GLY A 26 2.61 -6.71 8.08
N ARG A 27 2.36 -7.60 9.03
CA ARG A 27 1.03 -8.13 9.36
C ARG A 27 0.91 -8.37 10.85
N TRP A 28 -0.21 -8.00 11.44
CA TRP A 28 -0.44 -8.08 12.88
C TRP A 28 -1.77 -8.78 13.20
N PRO A 29 -1.90 -9.46 14.36
CA PRO A 29 -3.19 -10.00 14.84
C PRO A 29 -4.30 -8.96 14.87
N ALA A 30 -4.00 -7.78 15.44
CA ALA A 30 -4.89 -6.63 15.48
C ALA A 30 -4.17 -5.38 14.97
N ALA A 31 -4.87 -4.50 14.27
CA ALA A 31 -4.37 -3.18 13.88
C ALA A 31 -5.42 -2.10 14.10
N VAL A 32 -4.96 -0.91 14.50
CA VAL A 32 -5.78 0.30 14.58
C VAL A 32 -5.35 1.24 13.46
N VAL A 33 -6.28 1.59 12.57
CA VAL A 33 -6.04 2.55 11.49
C VAL A 33 -6.72 3.87 11.85
N VAL A 34 -5.92 4.93 11.94
CA VAL A 34 -6.39 6.28 12.29
C VAL A 34 -6.40 7.16 11.04
N LEU A 35 -7.56 7.74 10.73
CA LEU A 35 -7.81 8.62 9.58
C LEU A 35 -8.29 9.98 10.09
N PRO A 36 -7.39 10.95 10.34
CA PRO A 36 -7.80 12.30 10.71
C PRO A 36 -8.55 12.98 9.54
N GLY A 37 -9.35 14.00 9.82
CA GLY A 37 -10.24 14.62 8.82
C GLY A 37 -9.50 15.19 7.59
N ASP A 38 -8.27 15.65 7.77
CA ASP A 38 -7.39 16.15 6.70
C ASP A 38 -6.79 15.03 5.82
N ALA A 39 -6.85 13.76 6.26
CA ALA A 39 -6.37 12.62 5.47
C ALA A 39 -7.28 12.29 4.27
N ALA A 40 -8.50 12.86 4.22
CA ALA A 40 -9.47 12.59 3.16
C ALA A 40 -8.89 12.77 1.74
N GLN A 41 -8.01 13.78 1.55
CA GLN A 41 -7.39 14.08 0.26
C GLN A 41 -6.36 13.03 -0.19
N ALA A 42 -5.78 12.28 0.74
CA ALA A 42 -4.77 11.26 0.47
C ALA A 42 -5.37 9.85 0.30
N LEU A 43 -6.67 9.67 0.59
CA LEU A 43 -7.32 8.38 0.52
C LEU A 43 -7.51 7.89 -0.92
N SER A 44 -7.24 6.61 -1.12
CA SER A 44 -7.48 5.91 -2.38
C SER A 44 -7.72 4.43 -2.10
N ARG A 45 -8.36 3.70 -3.03
CA ARG A 45 -8.55 2.24 -2.94
C ARG A 45 -7.26 1.49 -2.55
N PRO A 46 -6.11 1.69 -3.23
CA PRO A 46 -4.88 0.98 -2.90
C PRO A 46 -4.35 1.31 -1.50
N TRP A 47 -4.51 2.57 -1.06
CA TRP A 47 -4.10 2.98 0.27
C TRP A 47 -4.93 2.26 1.34
N VAL A 48 -6.27 2.25 1.18
CA VAL A 48 -7.19 1.57 2.11
C VAL A 48 -6.91 0.07 2.15
N TYR A 49 -6.75 -0.56 0.98
CA TYR A 49 -6.38 -1.98 0.88
C TYR A 49 -5.07 -2.29 1.61
N THR A 50 -4.06 -1.43 1.43
CA THR A 50 -2.77 -1.59 2.10
C THR A 50 -2.92 -1.49 3.61
N ALA A 51 -3.55 -0.42 4.11
CA ALA A 51 -3.69 -0.14 5.53
C ALA A 51 -4.56 -1.18 6.25
N PHE A 52 -5.73 -1.50 5.68
CA PHE A 52 -6.71 -2.38 6.33
C PHE A 52 -6.26 -3.84 6.26
N GLY A 53 -5.57 -4.23 5.18
CA GLY A 53 -5.00 -5.58 5.02
C GLY A 53 -3.84 -5.89 5.97
N ARG A 54 -3.39 -4.93 6.80
CA ARG A 54 -2.36 -5.16 7.82
C ARG A 54 -2.89 -5.97 9.02
N ALA A 55 -4.19 -5.87 9.30
CA ALA A 55 -4.87 -6.66 10.32
C ALA A 55 -5.16 -8.07 9.81
N SER A 56 -4.87 -9.07 10.64
CA SER A 56 -5.14 -10.48 10.31
C SER A 56 -6.38 -11.06 10.99
N ARG A 57 -6.76 -10.54 12.16
CA ARG A 57 -7.92 -11.01 12.93
C ARG A 57 -8.85 -9.87 13.33
N HIS A 58 -8.29 -8.73 13.74
CA HIS A 58 -9.09 -7.60 14.21
C HIS A 58 -8.60 -6.28 13.60
N LEU A 59 -9.52 -5.50 13.05
CA LEU A 59 -9.26 -4.17 12.54
C LEU A 59 -10.17 -3.18 13.28
N SER A 60 -9.56 -2.19 13.92
CA SER A 60 -10.29 -1.02 14.42
C SER A 60 -9.98 0.18 13.53
N VAL A 61 -11.02 0.89 13.09
CA VAL A 61 -10.85 2.10 12.26
C VAL A 61 -11.36 3.29 13.06
N VAL A 62 -10.49 4.25 13.33
CA VAL A 62 -10.81 5.53 13.97
C VAL A 62 -10.75 6.59 12.89
N HIS A 63 -11.88 7.18 12.51
CA HIS A 63 -11.89 8.11 11.38
C HIS A 63 -12.77 9.33 11.56
N GLY A 64 -12.24 10.49 11.12
CA GLY A 64 -12.95 11.76 10.99
C GLY A 64 -13.20 12.16 9.53
N VAL A 65 -12.99 11.25 8.57
CA VAL A 65 -13.06 11.53 7.12
C VAL A 65 -14.46 11.35 6.50
N GLU A 66 -15.49 11.14 7.31
CA GLU A 66 -16.89 11.01 6.87
C GLU A 66 -17.07 10.11 5.60
N GLN A 67 -17.72 10.64 4.56
CA GLN A 67 -18.00 9.96 3.29
C GLN A 67 -16.76 9.75 2.42
N ALA A 68 -15.61 10.36 2.76
CA ALA A 68 -14.40 10.18 1.96
C ALA A 68 -13.88 8.74 2.02
N LEU A 69 -14.12 7.99 3.12
CA LEU A 69 -13.72 6.59 3.20
C LEU A 69 -14.50 5.67 2.24
N PRO A 70 -15.84 5.59 2.29
CA PRO A 70 -16.59 4.76 1.34
C PRO A 70 -16.35 5.20 -0.10
N ARG A 71 -16.25 6.51 -0.36
CA ARG A 71 -15.90 7.04 -1.68
C ARG A 71 -14.50 6.61 -2.13
N ALA A 72 -13.50 6.66 -1.25
CA ALA A 72 -12.16 6.23 -1.57
C ALA A 72 -12.10 4.77 -1.97
N VAL A 73 -12.92 3.91 -1.35
CA VAL A 73 -13.04 2.48 -1.67
C VAL A 73 -13.83 2.23 -2.96
N ALA A 74 -14.89 2.99 -3.22
CA ALA A 74 -15.73 2.76 -4.41
C ALA A 74 -15.12 3.37 -5.68
N GLU A 75 -14.59 4.59 -5.58
CA GLU A 75 -14.37 5.47 -6.74
C GLU A 75 -12.91 5.81 -6.96
N VAL A 76 -12.12 6.01 -5.90
CA VAL A 76 -10.78 6.60 -6.04
C VAL A 76 -9.76 5.53 -6.42
N ALA A 77 -9.37 5.50 -7.70
CA ALA A 77 -8.34 4.60 -8.21
C ALA A 77 -6.93 5.03 -7.81
N ALA A 78 -5.94 4.18 -8.10
CA ALA A 78 -4.54 4.58 -8.02
C ALA A 78 -4.24 5.73 -8.99
N ARG A 79 -3.29 6.59 -8.63
CA ARG A 79 -2.72 7.56 -9.58
C ARG A 79 -2.22 6.81 -10.83
N PRO A 80 -2.60 7.26 -12.06
CA PRO A 80 -2.10 6.66 -13.29
C PRO A 80 -0.57 6.63 -13.31
N ARG A 81 0.01 5.49 -13.70
CA ARG A 81 1.46 5.30 -13.78
C ARG A 81 1.93 5.56 -15.21
N THR A 82 2.82 6.53 -15.39
CA THR A 82 3.51 6.73 -16.66
C THR A 82 4.65 5.73 -16.76
N THR A 83 4.45 4.67 -17.54
CA THR A 83 5.45 3.62 -17.76
C THR A 83 5.34 3.04 -19.16
N ARG A 84 6.49 2.68 -19.76
CA ARG A 84 6.55 1.98 -21.06
C ARG A 84 6.44 0.46 -20.91
N LEU A 85 6.45 -0.08 -19.69
CA LEU A 85 6.42 -1.52 -19.44
C LEU A 85 5.24 -2.24 -20.13
N PRO A 86 3.99 -1.73 -20.12
CA PRO A 86 2.91 -2.40 -20.83
C PRO A 86 3.19 -2.55 -22.33
N VAL A 87 3.76 -1.52 -22.96
CA VAL A 87 4.10 -1.52 -24.39
C VAL A 87 5.27 -2.47 -24.68
N LEU A 88 6.25 -2.56 -23.78
CA LEU A 88 7.43 -3.41 -23.98
C LEU A 88 7.14 -4.90 -23.71
N LEU A 89 6.21 -5.22 -22.81
CA LEU A 89 5.91 -6.60 -22.42
C LEU A 89 4.86 -7.27 -23.32
N VAL A 90 3.93 -6.53 -23.93
CA VAL A 90 2.91 -7.09 -24.84
C VAL A 90 3.53 -7.91 -26.00
N PRO A 91 4.58 -7.45 -26.70
CA PRO A 91 5.24 -8.24 -27.74
C PRO A 91 5.94 -9.50 -27.20
N GLN A 92 6.44 -9.48 -25.96
CA GLN A 92 7.17 -10.61 -25.36
C GLN A 92 6.22 -11.78 -25.05
N THR A 93 5.03 -11.49 -24.52
CA THR A 93 4.01 -12.53 -24.26
C THR A 93 3.48 -13.14 -25.56
N GLY A 94 3.39 -12.36 -26.64
CA GLY A 94 3.05 -12.86 -27.97
C GLY A 94 4.16 -13.74 -28.60
N GLY A 95 5.43 -13.41 -28.35
CA GLY A 95 6.58 -14.21 -28.79
C GLY A 95 6.73 -15.54 -28.03
N GLU A 96 6.46 -15.55 -26.72
CA GLU A 96 6.44 -16.78 -25.91
C GLU A 96 5.30 -17.73 -26.32
N ALA A 97 4.09 -17.21 -26.55
CA ALA A 97 2.96 -18.01 -27.04
C ALA A 97 3.22 -18.62 -28.42
N ALA A 98 3.85 -17.87 -29.34
CA ALA A 98 4.26 -18.38 -30.65
C ALA A 98 5.39 -19.43 -30.55
N ALA A 99 6.32 -19.26 -29.63
CA ALA A 99 7.39 -20.23 -29.38
C ALA A 99 6.87 -21.52 -28.73
N GLN A 100 5.87 -21.45 -27.85
CA GLN A 100 5.21 -22.64 -27.26
C GLN A 100 4.35 -23.41 -28.27
N ALA A 101 3.64 -22.71 -29.17
CA ALA A 101 2.83 -23.33 -30.21
C ALA A 101 3.67 -24.07 -31.27
N ALA A 102 4.96 -23.72 -31.42
CA ALA A 102 5.88 -24.39 -32.32
C ALA A 102 6.58 -25.63 -31.71
N GLN A 103 6.34 -25.93 -30.43
CA GLN A 103 6.96 -27.03 -29.67
C GLN A 103 6.04 -28.24 -29.40
N GLY A 104 4.81 -28.24 -29.92
CA GLY A 104 3.87 -29.36 -29.85
C GLY A 104 3.52 -29.88 -31.24
#